data_AF-A0A8D5ZAM2-F1
#
_entry.id   AF-A0A8D5ZAM2-F1
#
_cell.length_a   1.000
_cell.length_b   1.000
_cell.length_c   1.000
_cell.angle_alpha   90.00
_cell.angle_beta   90.00
_cell.angle_gamma   90.00
#
_symmetry.space_group_name_H-M   'P 1'
#
loop_
_entity.id
_entity.type
_entity.pdbx_description
1 polymer ?
#
loop_
_entity_poly.entity_id
_entity_poly.type
_entity_poly.pdbx_seq_one_letter_code
_entity_poly.pdbx_strand_id
1 'polypeptide(L)' 'MRIKSVDNTYLIENRSGRIVIEEMVNEKGEKLISYYRINNFKVNDSEYWEPDPDKLKKVQYKELPNDIRRALRKMKLK' A
#
# COMPACT_ATOMS: atom_id res chain seq x y z
N MET A 1 -18.62 5.12 -3.76
CA MET A 1 -17.58 5.54 -4.72
C MET A 1 -17.04 4.30 -5.40
N ARG A 2 -16.94 4.28 -6.74
CA ARG A 2 -16.38 3.14 -7.48
C ARG A 2 -14.94 3.44 -7.93
N ILE A 3 -14.07 2.45 -7.77
CA ILE A 3 -12.68 2.51 -8.23
C ILE A 3 -12.65 2.07 -9.69
N LYS A 4 -12.01 2.87 -10.54
CA LYS A 4 -11.86 2.59 -11.96
C LYS A 4 -10.62 1.75 -12.23
N SER A 5 -9.51 2.04 -11.56
CA SER A 5 -8.27 1.29 -11.68
C SER A 5 -7.40 1.40 -10.42
N VAL A 6 -6.57 0.38 -10.21
CA VAL A 6 -5.43 0.41 -9.29
C VAL A 6 -4.18 0.42 -10.17
N ASP A 7 -3.51 1.55 -10.23
CA ASP A 7 -2.47 1.81 -11.23
C ASP A 7 -1.09 1.37 -10.75
N ASN A 8 -0.80 1.54 -9.45
CA ASN A 8 0.45 1.10 -8.84
C ASN A 8 0.19 0.59 -7.42
N THR A 9 0.86 -0.51 -7.08
CA THR A 9 0.89 -1.02 -5.72
C THR A 9 2.32 -1.16 -5.24
N TYR A 10 2.63 -0.52 -4.12
CA TYR A 10 3.93 -0.50 -3.49
C TYR A 10 3.92 -1.26 -2.17
N LEU A 11 5.02 -1.93 -1.86
CA LEU A 11 5.25 -2.56 -0.56
C LEU A 11 6.46 -1.90 0.10
N ILE A 12 6.24 -1.37 1.31
CA ILE A 12 7.29 -0.85 2.18
C ILE A 12 7.43 -1.80 3.37
N GLU A 13 8.61 -2.37 3.53
CA GLU A 13 8.95 -3.17 4.70
C GLU A 13 9.83 -2.34 5.63
N ASN A 14 9.42 -2.22 6.90
CA ASN A 14 10.23 -1.59 7.94
C ASN A 14 10.18 -2.42 9.24
N ARG A 15 10.93 -2.00 10.26
CA ARG A 15 10.95 -2.69 11.57
C ARG A 15 9.56 -2.78 12.23
N SER A 16 8.65 -1.89 11.86
CA SER A 16 7.30 -1.79 12.40
C SER A 16 6.26 -2.62 11.62
N GLY A 17 6.69 -3.33 10.57
CA GLY A 17 5.87 -4.22 9.76
C GLY A 17 5.91 -3.92 8.27
N ARG A 18 4.95 -4.49 7.54
CA ARG A 18 4.79 -4.32 6.10
C ARG A 18 3.62 -3.38 5.81
N ILE A 19 3.84 -2.36 4.99
CA ILE A 19 2.82 -1.40 4.58
C ILE A 19 2.65 -1.51 3.07
N VAL A 20 1.40 -1.72 2.64
CA VAL A 20 1.02 -1.66 1.24
C VAL A 20 0.42 -0.30 0.95
N ILE A 21 0.74 0.25 -0.21
CA ILE A 21 0.21 1.52 -0.71
C ILE A 21 -0.30 1.30 -2.12
N GLU A 22 -1.54 1.70 -2.36
CA GLU A 22 -2.22 1.58 -3.64
C GLU A 22 -2.54 2.98 -4.17
N GLU A 23 -2.02 3.28 -5.36
CA GLU A 23 -2.48 4.39 -6.17
C GLU A 23 -3.69 3.95 -6.98
N MET A 24 -4.82 4.59 -6.74
CA MET A 24 -6.09 4.27 -7.39
C MET A 24 -6.66 5.50 -8.07
N VAL A 25 -7.42 5.27 -9.14
CA VAL A 25 -8.17 6.32 -9.83
C VAL A 25 -9.63 5.93 -9.79
N ASN A 26 -10.51 6.88 -9.44
CA ASN A 26 -11.95 6.64 -9.48
C ASN A 26 -12.55 6.97 -10.85
N GLU A 27 -13.84 6.68 -11.04
CA GLU A 27 -14.54 6.94 -12.31
C GLU A 27 -14.52 8.41 -12.75
N LYS A 28 -14.33 9.34 -11.80
CA LYS A 28 -14.22 10.79 -12.07
C LYS A 28 -12.79 11.23 -12.43
N GLY A 29 -11.82 10.31 -12.44
CA GLY A 29 -10.41 10.64 -12.67
C GLY A 29 -9.68 11.19 -11.44
N GLU A 30 -10.29 11.11 -10.25
CA GLU A 30 -9.65 11.56 -9.01
C GLU A 30 -8.66 10.51 -8.54
N LYS A 31 -7.44 10.95 -8.21
CA LYS A 31 -6.40 10.12 -7.62
C LYS A 31 -6.67 9.89 -6.14
N LEU A 32 -6.64 8.64 -5.73
CA LEU A 32 -6.83 8.17 -4.38
C LEU A 32 -5.58 7.40 -3.96
N ILE A 33 -5.19 7.56 -2.69
CA ILE A 33 -4.12 6.79 -2.09
C ILE A 33 -4.76 5.96 -0.98
N SER A 34 -4.74 4.63 -1.15
CA SER A 34 -5.05 3.68 -0.09
C SER A 34 -3.74 3.18 0.51
N TYR A 35 -3.74 2.96 1.82
CA TYR A 35 -2.66 2.28 2.49
C TYR A 35 -3.21 1.39 3.59
N TYR A 36 -2.56 0.26 3.80
CA TYR A 36 -2.87 -0.65 4.88
C TYR A 36 -1.60 -1.33 5.38
N ARG A 37 -1.60 -1.68 6.67
CA ARG A 37 -0.54 -2.50 7.25
C ARG A 37 -0.94 -3.97 7.10
N ILE A 38 -0.06 -4.77 6.53
CA ILE A 38 -0.19 -6.23 6.61
C ILE A 38 0.27 -6.60 8.01
N ASN A 39 -0.68 -6.88 8.88
CA ASN A 39 -0.43 -7.72 10.03
C ASN A 39 -0.66 -9.15 9.55
N ASN A 40 0.21 -10.09 9.88
CA ASN A 40 0.04 -11.49 9.49
C ASN A 40 -1.31 -11.99 10.02
N PHE A 41 -2.35 -11.98 9.18
CA PHE A 41 -3.66 -12.47 9.55
C PHE A 41 -3.61 -13.98 9.39
N LYS A 42 -3.64 -14.65 10.54
CA LYS A 42 -3.79 -16.10 10.62
C LYS A 42 -5.18 -16.42 10.05
N VAL A 43 -5.24 -16.97 8.84
CA VAL A 43 -6.51 -17.38 8.22
C VAL A 43 -6.98 -18.67 8.85
N ASN A 44 -6.05 -19.60 9.10
CA ASN A 44 -6.22 -20.88 9.80
C ASN A 44 -4.90 -21.28 10.49
N ASP A 45 -4.89 -22.38 11.27
CA ASP A 45 -3.72 -22.81 12.05
C ASP A 45 -2.42 -23.03 11.25
N SER A 46 -2.49 -23.10 9.92
CA SER A 46 -1.34 -23.32 9.04
C SER A 46 -1.24 -22.33 7.87
N GLU A 47 -2.17 -21.36 7.74
CA GLU A 47 -2.23 -20.45 6.60
C GLU A 47 -2.27 -18.99 7.04
N TYR A 48 -1.36 -18.20 6.47
CA TYR A 48 -1.31 -16.75 6.61
C TYR A 48 -1.71 -16.13 5.28
N TRP A 49 -2.62 -15.15 5.32
CA TRP A 49 -2.93 -14.37 4.13
C TRP A 49 -1.97 -13.19 4.04
N GLU A 50 -1.26 -13.13 2.94
CA GLU A 50 -0.43 -11.99 2.57
C GLU A 50 -0.74 -11.64 1.10
N PRO A 51 -0.81 -10.35 0.74
CA PRO A 51 -0.93 -9.96 -0.65
C PRO A 51 0.30 -10.46 -1.43
N ASP A 52 0.04 -11.01 -2.62
CA ASP A 52 1.03 -11.65 -3.48
C ASP A 52 2.25 -10.72 -3.69
N PRO A 53 3.41 -11.03 -3.08
CA PRO A 53 4.56 -10.14 -3.07
C PRO A 53 5.16 -9.95 -4.46
N ASP A 54 4.91 -10.87 -5.40
CA ASP A 54 5.40 -10.78 -6.78
C ASP A 54 4.64 -9.74 -7.61
N LYS A 55 3.43 -9.35 -7.17
CA LYS A 55 2.65 -8.26 -7.77
C LYS A 55 2.94 -6.90 -7.13
N LEU A 56 3.72 -6.88 -6.05
CA LEU A 56 4.01 -5.67 -5.29
C LEU A 56 5.40 -5.14 -5.63
N LYS A 57 5.48 -3.85 -6.01
CA LYS A 57 6.77 -3.18 -6.17
C LYS A 57 7.34 -2.91 -4.78
N LYS A 58 8.32 -3.73 -4.36
CA LYS A 58 9.09 -3.49 -3.13
C LYS A 58 9.93 -2.23 -3.29
N VAL A 59 9.67 -1.24 -2.46
CA VAL A 59 10.34 0.06 -2.51
C VAL A 59 10.64 0.57 -1.11
N GLN A 60 11.74 1.29 -0.97
CA GLN A 60 12.01 2.09 0.22
C GLN A 60 11.15 3.35 0.21
N TYR A 61 10.84 3.87 1.39
CA TYR A 61 10.09 5.12 1.54
C TYR A 61 10.65 6.29 0.70
N LYS A 62 11.97 6.32 0.46
CA LYS A 62 12.64 7.37 -0.34
C LYS A 62 12.36 7.27 -1.84
N GLU A 63 12.01 6.09 -2.34
CA GLU A 63 11.78 5.77 -3.76
C GLU A 63 10.32 6.00 -4.16
N LEU A 64 9.44 6.22 -3.18
CA LEU A 64 8.06 6.59 -3.44
C LEU A 64 7.95 7.96 -4.15
N PRO A 65 6.95 8.11 -5.04
CA PRO A 65 6.51 9.39 -5.56
C PRO A 65 6.35 10.48 -4.48
N ASN A 66 6.70 11.73 -4.84
CA ASN A 66 6.73 12.88 -3.91
C ASN A 66 5.40 13.15 -3.22
N ASP A 67 4.31 13.04 -3.96
CA ASP A 67 2.92 13.15 -3.53
C ASP A 67 2.56 12.09 -2.49
N ILE A 68 2.90 10.82 -2.74
CA ILE A 68 2.70 9.73 -1.78
C ILE A 68 3.52 9.97 -0.51
N ARG A 69 4.80 10.33 -0.63
CA ARG A 69 5.65 10.63 0.53
C ARG A 69 5.06 11.75 1.37
N ARG A 70 4.53 12.80 0.74
CA ARG A 70 3.88 13.93 1.42
C ARG A 70 2.58 13.51 2.10
N ALA A 71 1.78 12.65 1.49
CA ALA A 71 0.57 12.09 2.10
C ALA A 71 0.92 11.28 3.35
N LEU A 72 1.84 10.32 3.25
CA LEU A 72 2.27 9.49 4.39
C LEU A 72 2.84 10.30 5.56
N ARG A 73 3.59 11.38 5.29
CA ARG A 73 4.10 12.29 6.34
C ARG A 73 2.98 12.97 7.11
N LYS A 74 1.93 13.43 6.42
CA LYS A 74 0.77 14.04 7.08
C LYS A 74 0.06 13.06 8.01
N MET A 75 0.09 11.77 7.67
CA MET A 75 -0.55 10.71 8.45
C MET A 75 0.32 10.16 9.58
N LYS A 76 1.53 10.70 9.80
CA LYS A 76 2.49 10.26 10.82
C LYS A 76 2.83 8.76 10.74
N LEU A 77 2.82 8.19 9.53
CA LEU A 77 3.17 6.78 9.27
C LEU A 77 4.67 6.56 9.07
N LYS A 78 5.49 7.57 9.36
CA LYS A 78 6.95 7.56 9.29
C LYS A 78 7.54 7.87 10.66
#